data_AF-A0A847XFZ1-F1
#
_entry.id   AF-A0A847XFZ1-F1
#
_cell.length_a   1.000
_cell.length_b   1.000
_cell.length_c   1.000
_cell.angle_alpha   90.00
_cell.angle_beta   90.00
_cell.angle_gamma   90.00
#
_symmetry.space_group_name_H-M   'P 1'
#
loop_
_entity.id
_entity.type
_entity.pdbx_description
1 polymer ?
#
loop_
_entity_poly.entity_id
_entity_poly.type
_entity_poly.pdbx_seq_one_letter_code
_entity_poly.pdbx_strand_id
1 'polypeptide(L)' 'GFISVNLGFFNLLPLPALDGSRIVFLFIEIIRGKAIDPEKEGFIHFIGFVLLILLMITVTYSDVIRFNIFRR' A
#
# COMPACT_ATOMS: atom_id res chain seq x y z
N GLY A 1 -13.60 -9.22 18.19
CA GLY A 1 -14.69 -9.25 17.20
C GLY A 1 -14.50 -8.15 16.18
N PHE A 2 -15.11 -6.98 16.41
CA PHE A 2 -15.12 -5.84 15.47
C PHE A 2 -13.73 -5.34 15.05
N ILE A 3 -12.80 -5.20 16.00
CA ILE A 3 -11.44 -4.72 15.71
C ILE A 3 -10.68 -5.69 14.79
N SER A 4 -10.81 -7.00 15.03
CA SER A 4 -10.17 -8.05 14.22
C SER A 4 -10.71 -8.08 12.79
N VAL A 5 -12.01 -7.86 12.60
CA VAL A 5 -12.64 -7.81 11.26
C VAL A 5 -12.16 -6.57 10.49
N ASN A 6 -12.08 -5.41 11.16
CA ASN A 6 -11.59 -4.19 10.51
C ASN A 6 -10.11 -4.31 10.13
N LEU A 7 -9.27 -4.81 11.03
CA LEU A 7 -7.85 -5.08 10.76
C LEU A 7 -7.67 -6.12 9.64
N GLY A 8 -8.46 -7.19 9.64
CA GLY A 8 -8.47 -8.16 8.56
C GLY A 8 -8.85 -7.54 7.22
N PHE A 9 -9.87 -6.67 7.20
CA PHE A 9 -10.29 -5.97 5.98
C PHE A 9 -9.20 -5.04 5.45
N PHE A 10 -8.55 -4.24 6.30
CA PHE A 10 -7.43 -3.38 5.89
C PHE A 10 -6.23 -4.19 5.39
N ASN A 11 -5.89 -5.30 6.05
CA ASN A 11 -4.78 -6.17 5.62
C ASN A 11 -5.03 -6.85 4.28
N LEU A 12 -6.29 -7.09 3.90
CA LEU A 12 -6.63 -7.68 2.60
C LEU A 12 -6.56 -6.66 1.45
N LEU A 13 -6.39 -5.37 1.73
CA LEU A 13 -6.22 -4.38 0.68
C LEU A 13 -4.93 -4.65 -0.11
N PRO A 14 -4.94 -4.40 -1.43
CA PRO A 14 -3.78 -4.57 -2.29
C PRO A 14 -2.78 -3.41 -2.11
N LEU A 15 -2.39 -3.14 -0.86
CA LEU A 15 -1.41 -2.12 -0.52
C LEU A 15 -0.03 -2.76 -0.37
N PRO A 16 1.02 -2.15 -0.93
CA PRO A 16 2.39 -2.55 -0.67
C PRO A 16 2.67 -2.63 0.84
N ALA A 17 3.30 -3.72 1.29
CA ALA A 17 3.59 -4.03 2.69
C ALA A 17 2.44 -4.63 3.56
N LEU A 18 1.25 -4.88 2.99
CA LEU A 18 0.17 -5.61 3.68
C LEU A 18 0.04 -7.06 3.17
N ASP A 19 -0.46 -7.97 4.00
CA ASP A 19 -0.60 -9.40 3.66
C ASP A 19 -1.47 -9.65 2.42
N GLY A 20 -2.43 -8.77 2.15
CA GLY A 20 -3.36 -8.83 1.02
C GLY A 20 -2.73 -8.59 -0.34
N SER A 21 -1.60 -7.88 -0.42
CA SER A 21 -0.88 -7.72 -1.68
C SER A 21 -0.37 -9.06 -2.21
N ARG A 22 0.08 -9.93 -1.30
CA ARG A 22 0.58 -11.27 -1.63
C ARG A 22 -0.52 -12.15 -2.19
N ILE A 23 -1.76 -11.98 -1.71
CA ILE A 23 -2.94 -12.67 -2.27
C ILE A 23 -3.19 -12.23 -3.71
N VAL A 24 -3.06 -10.94 -4.01
CA VAL A 24 -3.20 -10.43 -5.38
C VAL A 24 -2.08 -10.94 -6.30
N PHE A 25 -0.84 -10.96 -5.82
CA PHE A 25 0.28 -11.54 -6.57
C PHE A 25 0.08 -13.03 -6.84
N LEU A 26 -0.38 -13.78 -5.84
CA LEU A 26 -0.72 -15.20 -6.00
C LEU A 26 -1.86 -15.40 -7.00
N PHE A 27 -2.87 -14.53 -7.00
CA PHE A 27 -3.95 -14.56 -7.99
C PHE A 27 -3.42 -14.31 -9.41
N ILE A 28 -2.52 -13.33 -9.56
CA ILE A 28 -1.82 -13.05 -10.82
C ILE A 28 -0.96 -14.23 -11.24
N GLU A 29 -0.27 -14.89 -10.31
CA GLU A 29 0.55 -16.07 -10.55
C GLU A 29 -0.28 -17.26 -11.05
N ILE A 30 -1.45 -17.51 -10.44
CA ILE A 30 -2.41 -18.54 -10.88
C ILE A 30 -2.92 -18.24 -12.29
N ILE A 31 -3.28 -16.99 -12.58
CA ILE A 31 -3.75 -16.57 -13.91
C ILE A 31 -2.64 -16.68 -14.96
N ARG A 32 -1.41 -16.30 -14.60
CA ARG A 32 -0.25 -16.28 -15.51
C ARG A 32 0.43 -17.64 -15.64
N GLY A 33 0.15 -18.59 -14.75
CA GLY A 33 0.75 -19.92 -14.70
C GLY A 33 2.26 -19.95 -14.48
N LYS A 34 2.87 -18.84 -14.06
CA LYS A 34 4.33 -18.69 -13.87
C LYS A 34 4.63 -17.89 -12.61
N ALA A 35 5.41 -18.51 -11.73
CA ALA A 35 5.92 -17.91 -10.51
C ALA A 35 6.52 -16.53 -10.77
N ILE A 36 6.15 -15.57 -9.93
CA ILE A 36 6.81 -14.27 -9.90
C ILE A 36 8.12 -14.46 -9.12
N ASP A 37 9.25 -14.02 -9.67
CA ASP A 37 10.50 -14.02 -8.92
C ASP A 37 10.32 -13.21 -7.62
N PRO A 38 10.68 -13.76 -6.45
CA PRO A 38 10.60 -13.05 -5.17
C PRO A 38 11.33 -11.71 -5.16
N GLU A 39 12.42 -11.60 -5.93
CA GLU A 39 13.14 -10.33 -6.14
C GLU A 39 12.28 -9.26 -6.82
N LYS A 40 11.47 -9.66 -7.82
CA LYS A 40 10.60 -8.74 -8.55
C LYS A 40 9.39 -8.33 -7.69
N GLU A 41 8.85 -9.25 -6.91
CA GLU A 41 7.80 -8.98 -5.93
C GLU A 41 8.29 -7.96 -4.89
N GLY A 42 9.48 -8.20 -4.31
CA GLY A 42 10.12 -7.30 -3.35
C GLY A 42 10.40 -5.91 -3.93
N PHE A 43 10.84 -5.83 -5.18
CA PHE A 43 11.11 -4.56 -5.84
C PHE A 43 9.83 -3.75 -6.11
N ILE A 44 8.76 -4.39 -6.58
CA ILE A 44 7.46 -3.73 -6.77
C ILE A 44 6.90 -3.25 -5.42
N HIS A 45 7.06 -4.06 -4.38
CA HIS A 45 6.69 -3.68 -3.02
C HIS A 45 7.45 -2.47 -2.52
N PHE A 46 8.77 -2.46 -2.72
CA PHE A 46 9.62 -1.34 -2.32
C PHE A 46 9.25 -0.06 -3.06
N ILE A 47 9.08 -0.11 -4.38
CA ILE A 47 8.65 1.04 -5.17
C ILE A 47 7.29 1.56 -4.68
N GLY A 48 6.31 0.66 -4.54
CA GLY A 48 4.99 1.03 -4.07
C GLY A 48 5.02 1.67 -2.68
N PHE A 49 5.86 1.14 -1.78
CA PHE A 49 6.05 1.69 -0.44
C PHE A 49 6.68 3.09 -0.47
N VAL A 50 7.74 3.29 -1.26
CA VAL A 50 8.39 4.61 -1.43
C VAL A 50 7.41 5.62 -2.01
N LEU A 51 6.59 5.22 -2.99
CA LEU A 51 5.59 6.07 -3.61
C LEU A 51 4.49 6.46 -2.62
N LEU A 52 4.05 5.53 -1.76
CA LEU A 52 3.13 5.82 -0.66
C LEU A 52 3.71 6.82 0.35
N ILE A 53 4.97 6.64 0.76
CA ILE A 53 5.66 7.57 1.67
C ILE A 53 5.73 8.97 1.03
N LEU A 54 6.11 9.05 -0.25
CA LEU A 54 6.21 10.31 -0.97
C LEU A 54 4.85 11.02 -1.07
N LEU A 55 3.80 10.26 -1.36
CA LEU A 55 2.43 10.76 -1.40
C LEU A 55 2.00 11.26 -0.01
N MET A 56 2.28 10.49 1.04
CA MET A 56 1.97 10.88 2.42
C MET A 56 2.64 12.21 2.78
N ILE A 57 3.92 12.38 2.45
CA ILE A 57 4.66 13.63 2.68
C ILE A 57 4.05 14.79 1.89
N THR A 58 3.76 14.56 0.59
CA THR A 58 3.23 15.60 -0.30
C THR A 58 1.85 16.08 0.15
N VAL A 59 0.96 15.15 0.51
CA VAL A 59 -0.37 15.46 1.04
C VAL A 59 -0.25 16.17 2.39
N THR A 60 0.56 15.63 3.31
CA THR A 60 0.76 16.24 4.63
C THR A 60 1.31 17.66 4.53
N TYR A 61 2.28 17.90 3.65
CA TYR A 61 2.83 19.24 3.41
C TYR A 61 1.76 20.21 2.86
N SER A 62 0.95 19.73 1.92
CA SER A 62 -0.16 20.51 1.35
C SER A 62 -1.20 20.85 2.41
N ASP A 63 -1.52 19.90 3.29
CA ASP A 63 -2.47 20.08 4.39
C ASP A 63 -1.93 21.06 5.44
N VAL A 64 -0.64 20.95 5.80
CA VAL A 64 0.02 21.86 6.75
C VAL A 64 0.05 23.31 6.23
N ILE A 65 0.39 23.51 4.95
CA ILE A 65 0.37 24.84 4.34
C ILE A 65 -1.06 25.39 4.32
N ARG A 66 -2.01 24.62 3.84
CA ARG A 66 -3.42 25.03 3.76
C ARG A 66 -3.98 25.41 5.12
N PHE A 67 -3.71 24.58 6.14
CA PHE A 67 -4.13 24.83 7.51
C PHE A 67 -3.53 26.12 8.07
N ASN A 68 -2.23 26.36 7.82
CA ASN A 68 -1.56 27.57 8.29
C ASN A 68 -2.02 28.84 7.56
N ILE A 69 -2.40 28.74 6.28
CA ILE A 69 -2.98 29.86 5.50
C ILE A 69 -4.39 30.22 6.01
N PHE A 70 -5.24 29.23 6.28
CA PHE A 70 -6.61 29.47 6.75
C PHE A 70 -6.68 30.01 8.19
N ARG A 71 -5.59 29.85 8.96
CA ARG A 71 -5.48 30.30 10.36
C ARG A 71 -4.96 31.75 10.50
N ARG A 72 -4.63 32.43 9.41
CA ARG A 72 -4.36 33.88 9.36
C ARG A 72 -5.52 34.63 8.74
#